data_AF-A0A955XFA3-F1
#
_entry.id   AF-A0A955XFA3-F1
#
_cell.length_a   1.000
_cell.length_b   1.000
_cell.length_c   1.000
_cell.angle_alpha   90.00
_cell.angle_beta   90.00
_cell.angle_gamma   90.00
#
_symmetry.space_group_name_H-M   'P 1'
#
loop_
_entity.id
_entity.type
_entity.pdbx_description
1 polymer ?
#
loop_
_entity_poly.entity_id
_entity_poly.type
_entity_poly.pdbx_seq_one_letter_code
_entity_poly.pdbx_strand_id
1 'polypeptide(L)'
;MSGAVLATPEVAVSVARHAADLLRLGWAGHLAMVGGGALGGKPLSSLGGRARPQVEALEAAAHELDAGRPISAATSARFAQAVLTPGLYRAIGQLGWVVDAARRGGLTQLWRRPFPAATAR
;
A
#
# COMPACT_ATOMS: atom_id res chain seq x y z
N MET A 1 10.30 15.40 -18.14
CA MET A 1 10.76 15.01 -16.79
C MET A 1 10.20 13.63 -16.50
N SER A 2 11.06 12.61 -16.56
CA SER A 2 10.66 11.20 -16.39
C SER A 2 10.39 10.95 -14.91
N GLY A 3 9.13 10.98 -14.52
CA GLY A 3 8.71 10.60 -13.17
C GLY A 3 9.02 9.13 -12.97
N ALA A 4 9.71 8.79 -11.89
CA ALA A 4 9.89 7.41 -11.46
C ALA A 4 8.50 6.76 -11.39
N VAL A 5 8.26 5.76 -12.24
CA VAL A 5 7.12 4.87 -12.15
C VAL A 5 7.35 4.05 -10.88
N LEU A 6 6.97 4.61 -9.73
CA LEU A 6 6.64 3.78 -8.58
C LEU A 6 5.64 2.78 -9.15
N ALA A 7 5.96 1.49 -9.13
CA ALA A 7 5.09 0.45 -9.66
C ALA A 7 3.73 0.58 -8.96
N THR A 8 2.80 1.25 -9.64
CA THR A 8 1.47 1.42 -9.11
C THR A 8 0.81 0.05 -9.13
N PRO A 9 -0.14 -0.23 -8.22
CA PRO A 9 -0.82 -1.52 -8.17
C PRO A 9 -1.40 -1.92 -9.54
N GLU A 10 -1.74 -0.96 -10.40
CA GLU A 10 -2.25 -1.25 -11.75
C GLU A 10 -1.21 -1.93 -12.66
N VAL A 11 0.06 -1.51 -12.61
CA VAL A 11 1.12 -2.11 -13.44
C VAL A 11 1.37 -3.55 -12.99
N ALA A 12 1.49 -3.78 -11.68
CA ALA A 12 1.69 -5.13 -11.14
C ALA A 12 0.52 -6.06 -11.49
N VAL A 13 -0.73 -5.57 -11.39
CA VAL A 13 -1.93 -6.31 -11.77
C VAL A 13 -1.95 -6.59 -13.28
N SER A 14 -1.57 -5.63 -14.11
CA SER A 14 -1.50 -5.81 -15.57
C SER A 14 -0.50 -6.90 -15.95
N VAL A 15 0.68 -6.91 -15.32
CA VAL A 15 1.70 -7.94 -15.53
C VAL A 15 1.17 -9.32 -15.09
N ALA A 16 0.55 -9.42 -13.92
CA ALA A 16 0.01 -10.68 -13.42
C ALA A 16 -1.10 -11.24 -14.31
N ARG A 17 -2.01 -10.38 -14.78
CA ARG A 17 -3.06 -10.75 -15.73
C ARG A 17 -2.46 -11.23 -17.05
N HIS A 18 -1.50 -10.50 -17.60
CA HIS A 18 -0.83 -10.88 -18.84
C HIS A 18 -0.11 -12.23 -18.71
N ALA A 19 0.55 -12.48 -17.58
CA ALA A 19 1.18 -13.77 -17.30
C ALA A 19 0.16 -14.91 -17.22
N ALA A 20 -1.00 -14.70 -16.59
CA ALA A 20 -2.07 -15.70 -16.57
C ALA A 20 -2.56 -16.05 -17.98
N ASP A 21 -2.74 -15.03 -18.83
CA ASP A 21 -3.14 -15.22 -20.23
C ASP A 21 -2.09 -16.04 -21.01
N LEU A 22 -0.80 -15.74 -20.86
CA LEU A 22 0.30 -16.48 -21.51
C LEU A 22 0.37 -17.94 -21.05
N LEU A 23 0.07 -18.20 -19.78
CA LEU A 23 0.07 -19.53 -19.19
C LEU A 23 -1.25 -20.29 -19.38
N ARG A 24 -2.23 -19.69 -20.07
CA ARG A 24 -3.58 -20.23 -20.25
C ARG A 24 -4.28 -20.56 -18.93
N LEU A 25 -3.99 -19.78 -17.89
CA LEU A 25 -4.65 -19.86 -16.60
C LEU A 25 -5.87 -18.92 -16.59
N GLY A 26 -6.93 -19.34 -15.90
CA GLY A 26 -8.08 -18.46 -15.67
C GLY A 26 -7.68 -17.30 -14.75
N TRP A 27 -7.93 -16.06 -15.19
CA TRP A 27 -7.73 -14.88 -14.35
C TRP A 27 -8.93 -14.69 -13.42
N ALA A 28 -8.73 -14.95 -12.14
CA ALA A 28 -9.77 -14.83 -11.11
C ALA A 28 -9.92 -13.41 -10.55
N GLY A 29 -9.16 -12.41 -11.02
CA GLY A 29 -9.20 -11.04 -10.49
C GLY A 29 -8.08 -10.74 -9.50
N HIS A 30 -8.17 -9.60 -8.80
CA HIS A 30 -7.13 -9.14 -7.88
C HIS A 30 -7.68 -8.40 -6.66
N LEU A 31 -6.89 -8.42 -5.59
CA LEU A 31 -7.08 -7.60 -4.39
C LEU A 31 -5.77 -6.86 -4.11
N ALA A 32 -5.60 -5.70 -4.76
CA ALA A 32 -4.41 -4.89 -4.61
C ALA A 32 -4.65 -3.77 -3.60
N MET A 33 -3.75 -3.61 -2.65
CA MET A 33 -3.83 -2.57 -1.63
C MET A 33 -2.51 -1.82 -1.52
N VAL A 34 -2.60 -0.49 -1.44
CA VAL A 34 -1.46 0.37 -1.15
C VAL A 34 -1.32 0.53 0.36
N GLY A 35 -0.08 0.52 0.86
CA GLY A 35 0.18 0.82 2.28
C GLY A 35 0.05 -0.37 3.22
N GLY A 36 0.32 -1.60 2.77
CA GLY A 36 0.35 -2.80 3.62
C GLY A 36 1.27 -2.68 4.85
N GLY A 37 2.30 -1.81 4.81
CA GLY A 37 3.12 -1.49 5.98
C GLY A 37 2.32 -0.89 7.15
N ALA A 38 1.20 -0.21 6.89
CA ALA A 38 0.32 0.33 7.94
C ALA A 38 -0.39 -0.77 8.74
N LEU A 39 -0.48 -1.99 8.20
CA LEU A 39 -1.03 -3.14 8.93
C LEU A 39 -0.06 -3.62 10.02
N GLY A 40 1.26 -3.40 9.85
CA GLY A 40 2.28 -3.79 10.82
C GLY A 40 2.26 -5.29 11.18
N GLY A 41 1.87 -6.15 10.24
CA GLY A 41 1.71 -7.59 10.44
C GLY A 41 0.48 -8.00 11.28
N LYS A 42 -0.36 -7.04 11.69
CA LYS A 42 -1.55 -7.32 12.48
C LYS A 42 -2.69 -7.85 11.59
N PRO A 43 -3.54 -8.77 12.11
CA PRO A 43 -4.74 -9.20 11.41
C PRO A 43 -5.64 -8.00 11.07
N LEU A 44 -6.25 -7.99 9.88
CA LEU A 44 -7.16 -6.90 9.46
C LEU A 44 -8.32 -6.72 10.44
N SER A 45 -8.86 -7.81 10.99
CA SER A 45 -9.90 -7.79 12.01
C SER A 45 -9.51 -7.03 13.29
N SER A 46 -8.21 -6.95 13.59
CA SER A 46 -7.68 -6.24 14.77
C SER A 46 -7.54 -4.73 14.57
N LEU A 47 -7.68 -4.23 13.34
CA LEU A 47 -7.54 -2.80 13.02
C LEU A 47 -8.85 -2.02 13.18
N GLY A 48 -9.91 -2.68 13.64
CA GLY A 48 -11.22 -2.11 13.88
C GLY A 48 -11.88 -1.58 12.60
N GLY A 49 -12.73 -0.56 12.74
CA GLY A 49 -13.52 -0.01 11.63
C GLY A 49 -12.70 0.58 10.46
N ARG A 50 -11.40 0.82 10.64
CA ARG A 50 -10.50 1.36 9.59
C ARG A 50 -10.19 0.35 8.50
N ALA A 51 -10.21 -0.94 8.83
CA ALA A 51 -9.97 -2.03 7.88
C ALA A 51 -11.28 -2.68 7.38
N ARG A 52 -12.44 -2.09 7.74
CA ARG A 52 -13.75 -2.63 7.39
C ARG A 52 -13.93 -2.82 5.87
N PRO A 53 -13.54 -1.87 5.00
CA PRO A 53 -13.64 -2.06 3.55
C PRO A 53 -12.85 -3.29 3.06
N GLN A 54 -11.67 -3.55 3.63
CA GLN A 54 -10.83 -4.69 3.27
C GLN A 54 -11.44 -6.01 3.75
N VAL A 55 -11.97 -6.06 4.97
CA VAL A 55 -12.64 -7.26 5.50
C VAL A 55 -13.85 -7.60 4.64
N GLU A 56 -14.73 -6.64 4.38
CA GLU A 56 -15.92 -6.86 3.54
C GLU A 56 -15.56 -7.23 2.10
N ALA A 57 -14.48 -6.69 1.56
CA ALA A 57 -14.01 -7.08 0.22
C ALA A 57 -13.39 -8.49 0.19
N LEU A 58 -12.73 -8.93 1.27
CA LEU A 58 -12.25 -10.31 1.38
C LEU A 58 -13.41 -11.30 1.47
N GLU A 59 -14.45 -10.98 2.24
CA GLU A 59 -15.68 -11.78 2.31
C GLU A 59 -16.39 -11.86 0.97
N ALA A 60 -16.53 -10.73 0.26
CA ALA A 60 -17.11 -10.70 -1.07
C ALA A 60 -16.29 -11.50 -2.09
N ALA A 61 -14.96 -11.36 -2.07
CA ALA A 61 -14.08 -12.13 -2.95
C ALA A 61 -14.18 -13.64 -2.68
N ALA A 62 -14.23 -14.05 -1.41
CA ALA A 62 -14.42 -15.44 -1.04
C ALA A 62 -15.74 -15.99 -1.60
N HIS A 63 -16.83 -15.23 -1.49
CA HIS A 63 -18.13 -15.63 -2.03
C HIS A 63 -18.17 -15.66 -3.57
N GLU A 64 -17.49 -14.73 -4.25
CA GLU A 64 -17.37 -14.72 -5.71
C GLU A 64 -16.60 -15.95 -6.21
N LEU A 65 -15.45 -16.25 -5.58
CA LEU A 65 -14.60 -17.38 -5.95
C LEU A 65 -15.27 -18.73 -5.65
N ASP A 66 -15.95 -18.86 -4.50
CA ASP A 66 -16.70 -20.07 -4.14
C ASP A 66 -17.81 -20.37 -5.16
N ALA A 67 -18.45 -19.33 -5.70
CA ALA A 67 -19.43 -19.45 -6.77
C ALA A 67 -18.83 -19.62 -8.17
N GLY A 68 -17.51 -19.84 -8.28
CA GLY A 68 -16.80 -20.00 -9.55
C GLY A 68 -16.74 -18.73 -10.41
N ARG A 69 -16.99 -17.56 -9.82
CA ARG A 69 -16.92 -16.26 -10.52
C ARG A 69 -15.58 -15.59 -10.26
N PRO A 70 -15.04 -14.84 -11.22
CA PRO A 70 -13.90 -13.97 -10.95
C PRO A 70 -14.31 -12.86 -9.99
N ILE A 71 -13.33 -12.34 -9.24
CA ILE A 71 -13.46 -11.21 -8.34
C ILE A 71 -13.90 -9.99 -9.14
N SER A 72 -14.98 -9.34 -8.72
CA SER A 72 -15.52 -8.18 -9.43
C SER A 72 -14.67 -6.93 -9.23
N ALA A 73 -14.74 -6.00 -10.20
CA ALA A 73 -14.06 -4.71 -10.09
C ALA A 73 -14.51 -3.91 -8.85
N ALA A 74 -15.77 -4.08 -8.43
CA ALA A 74 -16.30 -3.45 -7.23
C ALA A 74 -15.63 -3.99 -5.96
N THR A 75 -15.46 -5.31 -5.86
CA THR A 75 -14.73 -5.96 -4.77
C THR A 75 -13.28 -5.48 -4.71
N SER A 76 -12.59 -5.47 -5.86
CA SER A 76 -11.22 -4.96 -5.96
C SER A 76 -11.12 -3.48 -5.55
N ALA A 77 -12.05 -2.63 -5.99
CA ALA A 77 -12.06 -1.21 -5.64
C ALA A 77 -12.33 -0.98 -4.15
N ARG A 78 -13.20 -1.78 -3.53
CA ARG A 78 -13.46 -1.72 -2.08
C ARG A 78 -12.21 -2.10 -1.29
N PHE A 79 -11.49 -3.14 -1.72
CA PHE A 79 -10.24 -3.56 -1.09
C PHE A 79 -9.12 -2.51 -1.21
N ALA A 80 -9.09 -1.77 -2.33
CA ALA A 80 -8.11 -0.73 -2.59
C ALA A 80 -8.32 0.57 -1.78
N GLN A 81 -9.42 0.69 -1.02
CA GLN A 81 -9.68 1.87 -0.21
C GLN A 81 -8.55 2.11 0.79
N ALA A 82 -8.11 3.36 0.89
CA ALA A 82 -6.98 3.70 1.75
C ALA A 82 -7.35 3.51 3.24
N VAL A 83 -6.56 2.69 3.95
CA VAL A 83 -6.70 2.48 5.41
C VAL A 83 -6.43 3.77 6.19
N LEU A 84 -5.53 4.61 5.66
CA LEU A 84 -5.18 5.91 6.21
C LEU A 84 -5.49 7.00 5.18
N THR A 85 -6.12 8.07 5.64
CA THR A 85 -6.27 9.26 4.80
C THR A 85 -4.89 9.92 4.55
N PRO A 86 -4.70 10.64 3.43
CA PRO A 86 -3.42 11.29 3.14
C PRO A 86 -2.95 12.25 4.23
N GLY A 87 -3.88 12.92 4.91
CA GLY A 87 -3.57 13.79 6.06
C GLY A 87 -3.03 13.00 7.25
N LEU A 88 -3.70 11.90 7.61
CA LEU A 88 -3.29 11.06 8.72
C LEU A 88 -1.93 10.38 8.46
N TYR A 89 -1.70 9.92 7.22
CA TYR A 89 -0.41 9.37 6.82
C TYR A 89 0.73 10.39 7.02
N ARG A 90 0.54 11.63 6.57
CA ARG A 90 1.54 12.70 6.75
C ARG A 90 1.76 13.05 8.22
N ALA A 91 0.69 13.14 9.01
CA ALA A 91 0.79 13.46 10.43
C ALA A 91 1.57 12.37 11.20
N ILE A 92 1.30 11.09 10.92
CA ILE A 92 2.03 9.97 11.52
C ILE A 92 3.51 10.01 11.10
N GLY A 93 3.80 10.28 9.83
CA GLY A 93 5.18 10.41 9.33
C GLY A 93 5.94 11.54 10.01
N GLN A 94 5.34 12.74 10.13
CA GLN A 94 5.94 13.88 10.83
C GLN A 94 6.21 13.57 12.30
N LEU A 95 5.21 13.02 13.00
CA LEU A 95 5.36 12.66 14.42
C LEU A 95 6.45 11.60 14.61
N GLY A 96 6.45 10.56 13.77
CA GLY A 96 7.44 9.49 13.81
C GLY A 96 8.87 10.01 13.63
N TRP A 97 9.08 10.93 12.68
CA TRP A 97 10.37 11.59 12.49
C TRP A 97 10.79 12.41 13.72
N VAL A 98 9.88 13.23 14.28
CA VAL A 98 10.19 14.03 15.49
C VAL A 98 10.58 13.12 16.66
N VAL A 99 9.84 12.04 16.89
CA VAL A 99 10.11 11.09 17.98
C VAL A 99 11.45 10.40 17.79
N ASP A 100 11.76 9.93 16.57
CA ASP A 100 13.05 9.27 16.29
C ASP A 100 14.23 10.26 16.40
N ALA A 101 14.06 11.49 15.90
CA ALA A 101 15.05 12.55 16.03
C ALA A 101 15.30 12.95 17.50
N ALA A 102 14.24 13.00 18.32
CA ALA A 102 14.37 13.25 19.75
C ALA A 102 15.17 12.14 20.45
N ARG A 103 14.80 10.87 20.21
CA ARG A 103 15.46 9.70 20.80
C ARG A 103 16.94 9.59 20.45
N ARG A 104 17.31 10.00 19.24
CA ARG A 104 18.70 9.95 18.75
C ARG A 104 19.50 11.23 19.00
N GLY A 105 18.93 12.22 19.70
CA GLY A 105 19.58 13.52 19.93
C GLY A 105 19.81 14.35 18.66
N GLY A 106 19.08 14.05 17.59
CA GLY A 106 19.18 14.70 16.29
C GLY A 106 18.44 16.03 16.20
N LEU A 107 17.54 16.35 17.14
CA LEU A 107 16.75 17.59 17.11
C LEU A 107 17.61 18.86 17.13
N THR A 108 18.75 18.84 17.81
CA THR A 108 19.69 19.99 17.87
C THR A 108 20.68 20.01 16.71
N GLN A 109 20.70 18.96 15.88
CA GLN A 109 21.70 18.75 14.83
C GLN A 109 21.15 19.01 13.42
N LEU A 110 19.95 19.59 13.28
CA LEU A 110 19.29 19.84 12.00
C LEU A 110 20.12 20.73 11.05
N TRP A 111 21.02 21.56 11.60
CA TRP A 111 21.92 22.43 10.84
C TRP A 111 23.19 21.74 10.32
N ARG A 112 23.46 20.50 10.76
CA ARG A 112 24.62 19.76 10.26
C ARG A 112 24.37 19.37 8.80
N ARG A 113 25.41 19.49 7.97
CA ARG A 113 25.42 18.94 6.61
C ARG A 113 26.08 17.56 6.64
N PRO A 114 25.32 16.45 6.69
CA PRO A 114 25.88 15.10 6.76
C PRO A 114 26.54 14.67 5.45
N PHE A 115 26.21 15.33 4.33
CA PHE A 115 26.80 15.07 3.03
C PHE A 115 27.62 16.27 2.58
N PRO A 116 28.85 16.08 2.07
CA PRO A 116 29.59 17.15 1.42
C PRO A 116 28.80 17.66 0.21
N ALA A 117 28.97 18.95 -0.12
CA ALA A 117 28.37 19.51 -1.33
C ALA A 117 28.79 18.65 -2.51
N ALA A 118 27.81 18.21 -3.32
CA ALA A 118 28.09 17.41 -4.50
C ALA A 118 29.13 18.16 -5.35
N THR A 119 30.35 17.64 -5.40
CA THR A 119 31.37 18.12 -6.31
C THR A 119 30.81 17.94 -7.72
N ALA A 120 30.49 19.05 -8.38
CA ALA A 120 30.16 19.06 -9.79
C ALA A 120 31.31 18.37 -10.53
N ARG A 121 31.02 17.25 -11.17
CA ARG A 121 31.86 16.63 -12.20
C ARG A 121 31.15 16.77 -13.53
#